data_AF-A0A9N8HFM5-F1
#
_entry.id   AF-A0A9N8HFM5-F1
#
_cell.length_a   1.000
_cell.length_b   1.000
_cell.length_c   1.000
_cell.angle_alpha   90.00
_cell.angle_beta   90.00
_cell.angle_gamma   90.00
#
_symmetry.space_group_name_H-M   'P 1'
#
loop_
_entity.id
_entity.type
_entity.pdbx_description
1 polymer ?
#
loop_
_entity_poly.entity_id
_entity_poly.type
_entity_poly.pdbx_seq_one_letter_code
_entity_poly.pdbx_strand_id
1 'polypeptide(L)'
;MHACRCASNGTLSNLSSGALAFGRDMYLDIPLIADILTIQKHRQGLIDKRLLKANARRLQHDYAVGDSVYKRNVLSLSDKLRPTFSGPYTITRVYTNSTVELQLSPHLYECIKIRRIKPRFALEKGE
;
A
#
# COMPACT_ATOMS: atom_id res chain seq x y z
N MET A 1 18.23 28.44 -24.51
CA MET A 1 17.10 28.67 -23.57
C MET A 1 17.03 27.50 -22.60
N HIS A 2 17.32 27.72 -21.31
CA HIS A 2 17.08 26.72 -20.27
C HIS A 2 15.62 26.82 -19.83
N ALA A 3 14.88 25.71 -19.92
CA ALA A 3 13.50 25.65 -19.41
C ALA A 3 13.53 25.31 -17.91
N CYS A 4 13.24 26.28 -17.05
CA CYS A 4 12.95 26.02 -15.64
C CYS A 4 11.51 25.51 -15.53
N ARG A 5 11.31 24.27 -15.10
CA ARG A 5 9.98 23.69 -14.86
C ARG A 5 9.70 23.62 -13.37
N CYS A 6 8.66 24.30 -12.90
CA CYS A 6 8.09 24.07 -11.58
C CYS A 6 7.08 22.91 -11.64
N ALA A 7 7.26 21.88 -10.82
CA ALA A 7 6.35 20.73 -10.79
C ALA A 7 5.06 21.12 -10.04
N SER A 8 3.92 21.10 -10.73
CA SER A 8 2.59 21.25 -10.14
C SER A 8 2.09 19.89 -9.62
N ASN A 9 1.41 19.89 -8.48
CA ASN A 9 0.87 18.68 -7.88
C ASN A 9 -0.65 18.77 -7.73
N GLY A 10 -1.38 17.88 -8.40
CA GLY A 10 -2.84 17.84 -8.35
C GLY A 10 -3.41 17.59 -6.95
N THR A 11 -2.68 16.94 -6.04
CA THR A 11 -3.15 16.77 -4.65
C THR A 11 -3.01 18.04 -3.82
N LEU A 12 -2.13 18.96 -4.24
CA LEU A 12 -1.88 20.26 -3.60
C LEU A 12 -2.57 21.39 -4.36
N SER A 13 -3.78 21.15 -4.88
CA SER A 13 -4.54 22.13 -5.68
C SER A 13 -3.73 22.75 -6.83
N ASN A 14 -2.94 21.93 -7.53
CA ASN A 14 -2.04 22.34 -8.63
C ASN A 14 -0.91 23.29 -8.23
N LEU A 15 -0.68 23.50 -6.94
CA LEU A 15 0.48 24.23 -6.44
C LEU A 15 1.72 23.36 -6.50
N SER A 16 2.88 24.02 -6.61
CA SER A 16 4.15 23.35 -6.40
C SER A 16 4.40 23.13 -4.91
N SER A 17 4.99 21.99 -4.55
CA SER A 17 5.34 21.71 -3.15
C SER A 17 6.30 22.76 -2.57
N GLY A 18 7.24 23.25 -3.38
CA GLY A 18 8.12 24.35 -2.99
C GLY A 18 7.36 25.64 -2.73
N ALA A 19 6.35 25.94 -3.56
CA ALA A 19 5.56 27.15 -3.41
C ALA A 19 4.79 27.18 -2.09
N LEU A 20 4.21 26.03 -1.72
CA LEU A 20 3.51 25.86 -0.46
C LEU A 20 4.46 25.90 0.75
N ALA A 21 5.67 25.36 0.63
CA ALA A 21 6.67 25.37 1.70
C ALA A 21 7.26 26.76 1.98
N PHE A 22 7.52 27.54 0.92
CA PHE A 22 8.16 28.85 1.03
C PHE A 22 7.17 30.03 1.00
N GLY A 23 5.87 29.78 0.81
CA GLY A 23 4.85 30.84 0.78
C GLY A 23 5.01 31.82 -0.38
N ARG A 24 5.67 31.42 -1.47
CA ARG A 24 5.93 32.23 -2.67
C ARG A 24 5.93 31.36 -3.91
N ASP A 25 5.59 31.92 -5.05
CA ASP A 25 5.68 31.18 -6.31
C ASP A 25 7.13 30.76 -6.61
N MET A 26 7.28 29.61 -7.27
CA MET A 26 8.60 29.04 -7.56
C MET A 26 9.22 29.57 -8.84
N TYR A 27 8.43 30.22 -9.69
CA TYR A 27 8.91 30.80 -10.95
C TYR A 27 8.94 32.32 -10.89
N LEU A 28 7.89 32.93 -10.35
CA LEU A 28 7.75 34.37 -10.18
C LEU A 28 7.98 34.74 -8.72
N ASP A 29 8.56 35.91 -8.48
CA ASP A 29 8.72 36.45 -7.12
C ASP A 29 7.39 37.07 -6.64
N ILE A 30 6.39 36.21 -6.46
CA ILE A 30 5.02 36.58 -6.07
C ILE A 30 4.68 35.83 -4.77
N PRO A 31 4.17 36.51 -3.73
CA PRO A 31 3.73 35.84 -2.51
C PRO A 31 2.54 34.91 -2.80
N LEU A 32 2.60 33.70 -2.24
CA LEU A 32 1.53 32.72 -2.34
C LEU A 32 0.78 32.65 -1.02
N ILE A 33 -0.50 33.02 -1.04
CA ILE A 33 -1.43 32.80 0.07
C ILE A 33 -2.19 31.50 -0.21
N ALA A 34 -1.88 30.46 0.54
CA ALA A 34 -2.53 29.16 0.41
C ALA A 34 -3.38 28.85 1.63
N ASP A 35 -4.63 28.44 1.40
CA ASP A 35 -5.47 27.88 2.45
C ASP A 35 -5.11 26.40 2.67
N ILE A 36 -4.32 26.16 3.71
CA ILE A 36 -3.77 24.83 4.02
C ILE A 36 -4.90 23.86 4.39
N LEU A 37 -5.98 24.33 5.01
CA LEU A 37 -7.07 23.48 5.48
C LEU A 37 -7.86 22.92 4.31
N THR A 38 -8.15 23.73 3.29
CA THR A 38 -8.84 23.25 2.07
C THR A 38 -7.95 22.29 1.28
N ILE A 39 -6.65 22.57 1.15
CA ILE A 39 -5.70 21.67 0.50
C ILE A 39 -5.63 20.31 1.22
N GLN A 40 -5.58 20.32 2.55
CA GLN A 40 -5.55 19.09 3.34
C GLN A 40 -6.83 18.28 3.17
N LYS A 41 -8.00 18.93 3.22
CA LYS A 41 -9.31 18.28 3.00
C LYS A 41 -9.40 17.65 1.61
N HIS A 42 -8.98 18.38 0.57
CA HIS A 42 -8.94 17.89 -0.80
C HIS A 42 -8.03 16.66 -0.93
N ARG A 43 -6.81 16.75 -0.38
CA ARG A 43 -5.86 15.64 -0.37
C ARG A 43 -6.44 14.41 0.33
N GLN A 44 -7.10 14.60 1.47
CA GLN A 44 -7.72 13.52 2.22
C GLN A 44 -8.81 12.83 1.40
N GLY A 45 -9.71 13.59 0.76
CA GLY A 45 -10.74 13.02 -0.11
C GLY A 45 -10.17 12.20 -1.28
N LEU A 46 -9.05 12.64 -1.87
CA LEU A 46 -8.34 11.86 -2.90
C LEU A 46 -7.70 10.58 -2.35
N ILE A 47 -7.14 10.62 -1.13
CA ILE A 47 -6.59 9.45 -0.45
C ILE A 47 -7.70 8.44 -0.18
N ASP A 48 -8.83 8.88 0.37
CA ASP A 48 -9.96 8.02 0.72
C ASP A 48 -10.55 7.35 -0.52
N LYS A 49 -10.75 8.12 -1.60
CA LYS A 49 -11.22 7.58 -2.90
C LYS A 49 -10.26 6.51 -3.45
N ARG A 50 -8.95 6.73 -3.33
CA ARG A 50 -7.92 5.73 -3.75
C ARG A 50 -7.94 4.50 -2.85
N LEU A 51 -8.11 4.68 -1.54
CA LEU A 51 -8.17 3.60 -0.57
C LEU A 51 -9.41 2.72 -0.82
N LEU A 52 -10.58 3.32 -1.05
CA LEU A 52 -11.80 2.61 -1.43
C LEU A 52 -11.60 1.79 -2.71
N LYS A 53 -11.07 2.40 -3.77
CA LYS A 53 -10.78 1.70 -5.04
C LYS A 53 -9.78 0.55 -4.85
N ALA A 54 -8.75 0.75 -4.04
CA ALA A 54 -7.72 -0.25 -3.78
C ALA A 54 -8.23 -1.40 -2.89
N ASN A 55 -9.16 -1.12 -1.98
CA ASN A 55 -9.76 -2.12 -1.09
C ASN A 55 -10.91 -2.89 -1.76
N ALA A 56 -11.64 -2.29 -2.71
CA ALA A 56 -12.76 -2.93 -3.40
C ALA A 56 -12.40 -4.24 -4.13
N ARG A 57 -11.14 -4.41 -4.56
CA ARG A 57 -10.65 -5.63 -5.22
C ARG A 57 -10.09 -6.67 -4.25
N ARG A 58 -10.09 -6.40 -2.95
CA ARG A 58 -9.45 -7.27 -1.95
C ARG A 58 -10.47 -8.21 -1.35
N LEU A 59 -10.00 -9.39 -1.00
CA LEU A 59 -10.74 -10.34 -0.20
C LEU A 59 -10.90 -9.76 1.22
N GLN A 60 -12.13 -9.73 1.72
CA GLN A 60 -12.37 -9.53 3.15
C GLN A 60 -12.14 -10.88 3.84
N HIS A 61 -11.10 -10.94 4.66
CA HIS A 61 -10.77 -12.12 5.44
C HIS A 61 -10.03 -11.70 6.70
N ASP A 62 -10.50 -12.19 7.84
CA ASP A 62 -9.88 -11.97 9.14
C ASP A 62 -8.95 -13.14 9.43
N TYR A 63 -7.65 -12.82 9.57
CA TYR A 63 -6.62 -13.81 9.82
C TYR A 63 -6.48 -14.06 11.32
N ALA A 64 -6.49 -15.34 11.71
CA ALA A 64 -6.27 -15.81 13.06
C ALA A 64 -4.95 -16.60 13.18
N VAL A 65 -4.51 -16.82 14.42
CA VAL A 65 -3.37 -17.70 14.72
C VAL A 65 -3.76 -19.14 14.42
N GLY A 66 -2.90 -19.88 13.74
CA GLY A 66 -3.16 -21.25 13.28
C GLY A 66 -3.67 -21.37 11.83
N ASP A 67 -4.11 -20.26 11.23
CA ASP A 67 -4.56 -20.25 9.85
C ASP A 67 -3.43 -20.61 8.87
N SER A 68 -3.76 -21.38 7.84
CA SER A 68 -2.84 -21.71 6.75
C SER A 68 -3.01 -20.71 5.61
N VAL A 69 -1.90 -20.11 5.17
CA VAL A 69 -1.91 -19.06 4.15
C VAL A 69 -0.84 -19.27 3.09
N TYR A 70 -1.15 -18.85 1.86
CA TYR A 70 -0.21 -18.80 0.75
C TYR A 70 0.53 -17.48 0.72
N LYS A 71 1.86 -17.51 0.66
CA LYS A 71 2.71 -16.33 0.56
C LYS A 71 2.96 -15.97 -0.90
N ARG A 72 2.82 -14.69 -1.27
CA ARG A 72 3.18 -14.19 -2.61
C ARG A 72 4.70 -14.03 -2.75
N ASN A 73 5.27 -14.73 -3.72
CA ASN A 73 6.67 -14.64 -4.10
C ASN A 73 6.96 -13.31 -4.80
N VAL A 74 8.18 -12.78 -4.61
CA VAL A 74 8.67 -11.63 -5.37
C VAL A 74 9.26 -12.19 -6.66
N LEU A 75 8.59 -11.93 -7.78
CA LEU A 75 9.00 -12.42 -9.09
C LEU A 75 9.67 -11.29 -9.88
N SER A 76 10.77 -11.60 -10.56
CA SER A 76 11.42 -10.73 -11.54
C SER A 76 10.90 -11.02 -12.97
N LEU A 77 11.28 -10.18 -13.94
CA LEU A 77 10.86 -10.35 -15.35
C LEU A 77 11.30 -11.70 -15.96
N SER A 78 12.38 -12.30 -15.48
CA SER A 78 12.89 -13.60 -15.94
C SER A 78 12.19 -14.80 -15.27
N ASP A 79 11.48 -14.58 -14.16
CA ASP A 79 10.90 -15.65 -13.32
C ASP A 79 9.49 -16.09 -13.76
N LYS A 80 9.20 -16.10 -15.07
CA LYS A 80 7.85 -16.35 -15.60
C LYS A 80 7.31 -17.75 -15.26
N LEU A 81 8.19 -18.75 -15.16
CA LEU A 81 7.80 -20.14 -14.85
C LEU A 81 7.67 -20.42 -13.35
N ARG A 82 8.09 -19.49 -12.48
CA ARG A 82 8.03 -19.71 -11.04
C ARG A 82 6.60 -19.51 -10.53
N PRO A 83 6.14 -20.32 -9.56
CA PRO A 83 4.82 -20.14 -8.98
C PRO A 83 4.73 -18.78 -8.27
N THR A 84 3.63 -18.06 -8.49
CA THR A 84 3.37 -16.74 -7.87
C THR A 84 3.18 -16.85 -6.36
N PHE A 85 2.70 -17.99 -5.88
CA PHE A 85 2.45 -18.25 -4.46
C PHE A 85 3.25 -19.48 -4.01
N SER A 86 3.86 -19.38 -2.84
CA SER A 86 4.58 -20.46 -2.16
C SER A 86 3.80 -20.93 -0.95
N GLY A 87 3.75 -22.26 -0.80
CA GLY A 87 3.38 -23.04 0.40
C GLY A 87 2.02 -22.73 1.01
N PRO A 88 1.39 -23.66 1.73
CA PRO A 88 0.63 -23.28 2.90
C PRO A 88 1.62 -23.06 4.06
N TYR A 89 1.72 -21.85 4.55
CA TYR A 89 2.45 -21.49 5.77
C TYR A 89 1.47 -21.20 6.90
N THR A 90 1.80 -21.61 8.10
CA THR A 90 0.97 -21.37 9.27
C THR A 90 1.25 -19.99 9.87
N ILE A 91 0.19 -19.34 10.33
CA ILE A 91 0.28 -18.09 11.07
C ILE A 91 0.59 -18.39 12.54
N THR A 92 1.72 -17.87 13.03
CA THR A 92 2.12 -18.00 14.44
C THR A 92 1.60 -16.85 15.29
N ARG A 93 1.64 -15.62 14.75
CA ARG A 93 1.20 -14.40 15.46
C ARG A 93 0.57 -13.41 14.51
N VAL A 94 -0.47 -12.71 14.99
CA VAL A 94 -1.13 -11.63 14.26
C VAL A 94 -0.89 -10.31 15.00
N TYR A 95 -0.41 -9.29 14.28
CA TYR A 95 -0.16 -7.96 14.83
C TYR A 95 -1.28 -6.98 14.41
N THR A 96 -1.47 -5.92 15.21
CA THR A 96 -2.50 -4.88 15.00
C THR A 96 -2.30 -4.04 13.73
N ASN A 97 -1.05 -3.88 13.27
CA ASN A 97 -0.66 -3.10 12.10
C ASN A 97 -0.75 -3.88 10.76
N SER A 98 -1.68 -4.83 10.68
CA SER A 98 -1.95 -5.66 9.48
C SER A 98 -0.73 -6.44 8.99
N THR A 99 0.12 -6.87 9.92
CA THR A 99 1.21 -7.83 9.68
C THR A 99 0.96 -9.10 10.44
N VAL A 100 1.48 -10.18 9.87
CA VAL A 100 1.32 -11.52 10.40
C VAL A 100 2.69 -12.18 10.36
N GLU A 101 3.02 -12.93 11.40
CA GLU A 101 4.21 -13.75 11.49
C GLU A 101 3.90 -15.14 10.96
N LEU A 102 4.60 -15.53 9.90
CA LEU A 102 4.49 -16.84 9.29
C LEU A 102 5.67 -17.71 9.68
N GLN A 103 5.43 -18.98 9.93
CA GLN A 103 6.48 -19.98 10.05
C GLN A 103 6.75 -20.61 8.68
N LEU A 104 7.92 -20.32 8.10
CA LEU A 104 8.34 -20.90 6.82
C LEU A 104 8.97 -22.28 6.98
N SER A 105 9.79 -22.41 8.03
CA SER A 105 10.50 -23.62 8.43
C SER A 105 10.49 -23.72 9.96
N PRO A 106 10.82 -24.87 10.58
CA PRO A 106 10.76 -25.03 12.04
C PRO A 106 11.47 -23.93 12.85
N HIS A 107 12.54 -23.35 12.30
CA HIS A 107 13.34 -22.30 12.94
C HIS A 107 13.31 -20.95 12.21
N LEU A 108 12.50 -20.79 11.16
CA LEU A 108 12.49 -19.56 10.35
C LEU A 108 11.10 -18.93 10.34
N TYR A 109 11.02 -17.73 10.91
CA TYR A 109 9.83 -16.91 11.02
C TYR A 109 9.97 -15.64 10.17
N GLU A 110 8.89 -15.22 9.53
CA GLU A 110 8.88 -14.00 8.71
C GLU A 110 7.64 -13.16 8.99
N CYS A 111 7.86 -11.87 9.25
CA CYS A 111 6.78 -10.89 9.39
C CYS A 111 6.37 -10.34 8.02
N ILE A 112 5.14 -10.60 7.60
CA ILE A 112 4.63 -10.22 6.28
C ILE A 112 3.34 -9.41 6.41
N LYS A 113 3.14 -8.42 5.52
CA LYS A 113 1.88 -7.68 5.40
C LYS A 113 0.76 -8.57 4.85
N ILE A 114 -0.44 -8.49 5.42
CA ILE A 114 -1.60 -9.30 4.99
C ILE A 114 -1.91 -9.19 3.48
N ARG A 115 -1.53 -8.08 2.85
CA ARG A 115 -1.73 -7.84 1.41
C ARG A 115 -0.90 -8.76 0.51
N ARG A 116 0.12 -9.42 1.07
CA ARG A 116 1.01 -10.34 0.35
C ARG A 116 0.65 -11.81 0.59
N ILE A 117 -0.38 -12.09 1.37
CA ILE A 117 -0.85 -13.46 1.64
C ILE A 117 -2.24 -13.69 1.05
N LYS A 118 -2.60 -14.95 0.87
CA LYS A 118 -3.96 -15.39 0.55
C LYS A 118 -4.34 -16.53 1.49
N PRO A 119 -5.56 -16.55 2.05
CA PRO A 119 -5.96 -17.65 2.90
C PRO A 119 -6.08 -18.94 2.08
N ARG A 120 -5.72 -20.06 2.69
CA ARG A 120 -6.10 -21.38 2.18
C ARG A 120 -7.50 -21.67 2.69
N PHE A 121 -8.49 -21.63 1.82
CA PHE A 121 -9.81 -22.12 2.17
C PHE A 121 -9.71 -23.64 2.39
N ALA A 122 -10.16 -24.12 3.53
CA ALA A 122 -10.34 -25.55 3.73
C ALA A 122 -11.43 -26.02 2.75
N LEU A 123 -11.16 -27.10 2.01
CA LEU A 123 -12.24 -27.81 1.33
C LEU A 123 -13.04 -28.47 2.44
N GLU A 124 -14.23 -27.95 2.75
CA GLU A 124 -15.19 -28.71 3.54
C GLU A 124 -15.42 -30.02 2.79
N LYS A 125 -14.95 -31.13 3.38
CA LYS A 125 -15.30 -32.46 2.89
C LYS A 125 -16.77 -32.61 3.20
N GLY A 126 -17.62 -32.44 2.18
CA GLY A 126 -19.00 -32.89 2.25
C GLY A 126 -18.99 -34.37 2.61
N GLU A 127 -19.51 -34.67 3.79
CA GLU A 127 -19.91 -36.02 4.20
C GLU A 127 -21.05 -36.53 3.33
#